data_AF-A0A4Z0KYK6-F1
#
_entry.id   AF-A0A4Z0KYK6-F1
#
_cell.length_a   1.000
_cell.length_b   1.000
_cell.length_c   1.000
_cell.angle_alpha   90.00
_cell.angle_beta   90.00
_cell.angle_gamma   90.00
#
_symmetry.space_group_name_H-M   'P 1'
#
loop_
_entity.id
_entity.type
_entity.pdbx_description
1 polymer ?
#
loop_
_entity_poly.entity_id
_entity_poly.type
_entity_poly.pdbx_seq_one_letter_code
_entity_poly.pdbx_strand_id
1 'polypeptide(L)'
;SVGEAGVLCLGVGYFASGIVVFHILYIIIFMVIPKGAGRIAEVGARFVLDGMPGKQMAIDADLNAGLIGEVEARSRRSEGTQG
;
A
#
# COMPACT_ATOMS: atom_id res chain seq x y z
N SER A 1 13.45 56.38 1.91
CA SER A 1 14.24 55.27 2.46
C SER A 1 13.44 54.37 3.40
N VAL A 2 12.60 54.90 4.32
CA VAL A 2 11.81 54.07 5.26
C VAL A 2 10.68 53.22 4.63
N GLY A 3 10.15 53.63 3.46
CA GLY A 3 9.04 52.91 2.79
C GLY A 3 9.42 51.56 2.16
N GLU A 4 10.63 51.42 1.63
CA GLU A 4 11.12 50.19 0.99
C GLU A 4 11.38 49.07 2.02
N ALA A 5 11.92 49.44 3.19
CA ALA A 5 12.20 48.51 4.28
C ALA A 5 10.93 47.94 4.93
N GLY A 6 9.84 48.72 4.98
CA GLY A 6 8.55 48.28 5.51
C GLY A 6 7.88 47.19 4.65
N VAL A 7 7.97 47.32 3.33
CA VAL A 7 7.40 46.35 2.38
C VAL A 7 8.15 45.01 2.43
N LEU A 8 9.48 45.05 2.57
CA LEU A 8 10.30 43.85 2.72
C LEU A 8 9.92 43.09 4.00
N CYS A 9 9.76 43.79 5.13
CA CYS A 9 9.44 43.19 6.43
C CYS A 9 8.03 42.56 6.47
N LEU A 10 7.05 43.20 5.82
CA LEU A 10 5.73 42.60 5.62
C LEU A 10 5.84 41.32 4.76
N GLY A 11 6.61 41.38 3.67
CA GLY A 11 6.86 40.23 2.79
C GLY A 11 7.44 39.02 3.51
N VAL A 12 8.49 39.21 4.33
CA VAL A 12 9.07 38.09 5.11
C VAL A 12 8.12 37.56 6.19
N GLY A 13 7.26 38.40 6.78
CA GLY A 13 6.27 37.97 7.77
C GLY A 13 5.19 37.03 7.20
N TYR A 14 4.61 37.38 6.04
CA TYR A 14 3.63 36.53 5.36
C TYR A 14 4.27 35.25 4.79
N PHE A 15 5.51 35.32 4.32
CA PHE A 15 6.24 34.14 3.86
C PHE A 15 6.53 33.16 5.00
N ALA A 16 6.98 33.67 6.16
CA ALA A 16 7.22 32.86 7.34
C ALA A 16 5.94 32.17 7.85
N SER A 17 4.81 32.88 7.91
CA SER A 17 3.53 32.29 8.32
C SER A 17 3.03 31.26 7.31
N GLY A 18 3.24 31.48 6.01
CA GLY A 18 2.96 30.49 4.96
C GLY A 18 3.71 29.17 5.15
N ILE A 19 5.01 29.23 5.51
CA ILE A 19 5.83 28.03 5.77
C ILE A 19 5.31 27.26 6.98
N VAL A 20 4.90 27.95 8.04
CA VAL A 20 4.35 27.33 9.26
C VAL A 20 3.05 26.58 8.95
N VAL A 21 2.12 27.23 8.26
CA VAL A 21 0.84 26.60 7.88
C VAL A 21 1.06 25.43 6.91
N PHE A 22 1.98 25.58 5.95
CA PHE A 22 2.39 24.51 5.04
C PHE A 22 2.95 23.29 5.79
N HIS A 23 3.80 23.50 6.80
CA HIS A 23 4.34 22.42 7.63
C HIS A 23 3.24 21.72 8.45
N ILE A 24 2.28 22.46 8.98
CA ILE A 24 1.15 21.87 9.73
C ILE A 24 0.31 20.98 8.80
N LEU A 25 -0.04 21.47 7.61
CA LEU A 25 -0.76 20.70 6.60
C LEU A 25 0.02 19.47 6.15
N TYR A 26 1.33 19.61 5.88
CA TYR A 26 2.22 18.50 5.54
C TYR A 26 2.19 17.41 6.62
N ILE A 27 2.31 17.79 7.89
CA ILE A 27 2.25 16.84 9.02
C ILE A 27 0.87 16.17 9.10
N ILE A 28 -0.23 16.91 8.98
CA ILE A 28 -1.58 16.33 9.02
C ILE A 28 -1.78 15.31 7.89
N ILE A 29 -1.39 15.70 6.67
CA ILE A 29 -1.50 14.85 5.47
C ILE A 29 -0.61 13.61 5.61
N PHE A 30 0.63 13.77 6.06
CA PHE A 30 1.55 12.66 6.32
C PHE A 30 1.09 11.78 7.48
N MET A 31 0.42 12.33 8.48
CA MET A 31 -0.03 11.59 9.66
C MET A 31 -1.31 10.78 9.39
N VAL A 32 -2.23 11.28 8.56
CA VAL A 32 -3.57 10.69 8.38
C VAL A 32 -3.61 9.61 7.29
N ILE A 33 -2.90 9.82 6.18
CA ILE A 33 -2.88 8.90 5.03
C ILE A 33 -2.40 7.48 5.42
N PRO A 34 -1.25 7.31 6.10
CA PRO A 34 -0.77 5.99 6.47
C PRO A 34 -1.56 5.36 7.63
N LYS A 35 -2.22 6.17 8.48
CA LYS A 35 -3.07 5.63 9.56
C LYS A 35 -4.30 4.88 9.05
N GLY A 36 -4.78 5.18 7.84
CA GLY A 36 -5.87 4.43 7.20
C GLY A 36 -5.46 3.12 6.51
N ALA A 37 -4.17 2.91 6.25
CA ALA A 37 -3.69 1.82 5.38
C ALA A 37 -3.60 0.45 6.09
N GLY A 38 -3.48 0.43 7.42
CA GLY A 38 -3.15 -0.78 8.19
C GLY A 38 -4.22 -1.89 8.11
N ARG A 39 -5.51 -1.54 8.04
CA ARG A 39 -6.59 -2.54 7.97
C ARG A 39 -6.85 -3.07 6.56
N ILE A 40 -6.46 -2.31 5.55
CA ILE A 40 -6.68 -2.66 4.14
C ILE A 40 -5.64 -3.70 3.68
N ALA A 41 -4.41 -3.63 4.21
CA ALA A 41 -3.35 -4.59 3.87
C ALA A 41 -3.62 -6.01 4.41
N GLU A 42 -4.14 -6.13 5.64
CA GLU A 42 -4.53 -7.42 6.25
C GLU A 42 -5.65 -8.08 5.46
N VAL A 43 -6.69 -7.31 5.10
CA VAL A 43 -7.82 -7.81 4.31
C VAL A 43 -7.38 -8.12 2.88
N GLY A 44 -6.50 -7.34 2.27
CA GLY A 44 -5.99 -7.61 0.93
C GLY A 44 -5.18 -8.91 0.85
N ALA A 45 -4.29 -9.15 1.81
CA ALA A 45 -3.58 -10.42 1.92
C ALA A 45 -4.56 -11.58 2.17
N ARG A 46 -5.56 -11.37 3.03
CA ARG A 46 -6.61 -12.36 3.26
C ARG A 46 -7.47 -12.63 2.03
N PHE A 47 -7.76 -11.63 1.21
CA PHE A 47 -8.54 -11.77 -0.02
C PHE A 47 -7.76 -12.51 -1.10
N VAL A 48 -6.46 -12.24 -1.20
CA VAL A 48 -5.55 -12.98 -2.08
C VAL A 48 -5.40 -14.43 -1.61
N LEU A 49 -5.36 -14.68 -0.31
CA LEU A 49 -5.28 -16.03 0.27
C LEU A 49 -6.60 -16.81 0.26
N ASP A 50 -7.75 -16.18 0.54
CA ASP A 50 -9.09 -16.80 0.48
C ASP A 50 -9.58 -16.95 -0.97
N GLY A 51 -9.07 -16.12 -1.89
CA GLY A 51 -9.29 -16.25 -3.34
C GLY A 51 -8.38 -17.29 -4.01
N MET A 52 -7.32 -17.75 -3.32
CA MET A 52 -6.51 -18.87 -3.79
C MET A 52 -7.24 -20.18 -3.48
N PRO A 53 -7.53 -21.02 -4.49
CA PRO A 53 -8.19 -22.30 -4.26
C PRO A 53 -7.28 -23.14 -3.35
N GLY A 54 -7.73 -23.56 -2.17
CA GLY A 54 -6.90 -24.36 -1.25
C GLY A 54 -6.33 -25.64 -1.91
N LYS A 55 -7.05 -26.21 -2.88
CA LYS A 55 -6.60 -27.34 -3.71
C LYS A 55 -5.44 -26.96 -4.64
N GLN A 56 -5.46 -25.75 -5.19
CA GLN A 56 -4.40 -25.18 -6.03
C GLN A 56 -3.16 -24.84 -5.18
N MET A 57 -3.36 -24.31 -3.97
CA MET A 57 -2.29 -23.98 -3.04
C MET A 57 -1.53 -25.24 -2.56
N ALA A 58 -2.23 -26.36 -2.35
CA ALA A 58 -1.59 -27.65 -2.03
C ALA A 58 -0.79 -28.20 -3.22
N ILE A 59 -1.34 -28.14 -4.44
CA ILE A 59 -0.65 -28.60 -5.66
C ILE A 59 0.61 -27.76 -5.95
N ASP A 60 0.54 -26.44 -5.74
CA ASP A 60 1.70 -25.56 -5.93
C ASP A 60 2.79 -25.78 -4.87
N ALA A 61 2.40 -26.09 -3.64
CA ALA A 61 3.33 -26.48 -2.59
C ALA A 61 4.02 -27.83 -2.91
N ASP A 62 3.27 -28.83 -3.36
CA ASP A 62 3.80 -30.14 -3.76
C ASP A 62 4.74 -30.03 -4.97
N LEU A 63 4.40 -29.20 -5.96
CA LEU A 63 5.22 -28.96 -7.16
C LEU A 63 6.53 -28.23 -6.81
N ASN A 64 6.44 -27.20 -5.97
CA ASN A 64 7.60 -26.43 -5.52
C ASN A 64 8.52 -27.25 -4.58
N ALA A 65 7.97 -28.19 -3.82
CA ALA A 65 8.73 -29.15 -3.02
C ALA A 65 9.35 -30.30 -3.84
N GLY A 66 9.05 -30.38 -5.15
CA GLY A 66 9.50 -31.46 -6.03
C GLY A 66 8.84 -32.81 -5.73
N LEU A 67 7.78 -32.84 -4.93
CA LEU A 67 7.01 -34.06 -4.60
C LEU A 67 6.16 -34.52 -5.78
N ILE A 68 5.75 -33.58 -6.63
CA ILE A 68 5.05 -33.85 -7.89
C ILE A 68 5.74 -33.12 -9.04
N GLY A 69 5.71 -33.70 -10.24
CA GLY A 69 6.18 -33.04 -11.46
C GLY A 69 5.12 -32.15 -12.10
N GLU A 70 5.50 -31.31 -13.07
CA GLU A 70 4.57 -30.39 -13.76
C GLU A 70 3.37 -31.10 -14.42
N VAL A 71 3.59 -32.30 -14.97
CA VAL A 71 2.54 -33.10 -15.63
C VAL A 71 1.49 -33.57 -14.61
N GLU A 72 1.96 -34.09 -13.47
CA GLU A 72 1.13 -34.54 -12.33
C GLU A 72 0.35 -33.35 -11.73
N ALA A 73 1.02 -32.23 -11.52
CA ALA A 73 0.41 -30.99 -11.02
C ALA A 73 -0.72 -30.53 -11.95
N ARG A 74 -0.51 -30.54 -13.28
CA ARG A 74 -1.53 -30.15 -14.25
C ARG A 74 -2.75 -31.09 -14.24
N SER A 75 -2.53 -32.39 -14.10
CA SER A 75 -3.62 -33.38 -13.96
C SER A 75 -4.47 -33.09 -12.73
N ARG A 76 -3.85 -32.89 -11.56
CA ARG A 76 -4.53 -32.61 -10.29
C ARG A 76 -5.32 -31.29 -10.28
N ARG A 77 -4.87 -30.27 -11.04
CA ARG A 77 -5.63 -29.02 -11.25
C ARG A 77 -6.88 -29.25 -12.10
N SER A 78 -6.80 -30.13 -13.10
CA SER A 78 -7.92 -30.43 -14.01
C SER A 78 -9.02 -31.31 -13.38
N GLU A 79 -8.65 -32.20 -12.46
CA GLU A 79 -9.58 -33.04 -11.70
C GLU A 79 -10.46 -32.24 -10.72
N GLY A 80 -10.05 -31.03 -10.31
CA GLY A 80 -10.82 -30.18 -9.40
C GLY A 80 -12.02 -29.45 -10.00
N THR A 81 -12.18 -29.47 -11.32
CA THR A 81 -13.24 -28.74 -12.04
C THR A 81 -14.42 -29.65 -12.42
N GLN A 82 -14.38 -30.93 -12.07
CA GLN A 82 -15.49 -31.86 -12.27
C GLN A 82 -16.16 -32.18 -10.93
N GLY A 83 -17.22 -31.45 -10.61
CA GLY A 83 -18.07 -31.64 -9.44
C GLY A 83 -19.19 -30.63 -9.43
#